data_AF-A0A968PJG6-F1
#
_entry.id   AF-A0A968PJG6-F1
#
_cell.length_a   1.000
_cell.length_b   1.000
_cell.length_c   1.000
_cell.angle_alpha   90.00
_cell.angle_beta   90.00
_cell.angle_gamma   90.00
#
_symmetry.space_group_name_H-M   'P 1'
#
loop_
_entity.id
_entity.type
_entity.pdbx_description
1 polymer ?
#
loop_
_entity_poly.entity_id
_entity_poly.type
_entity_poly.pdbx_seq_one_letter_code
_entity_poly.pdbx_strand_id
1 'polypeptide(L)'
;MLNTKTAQHLGTWRLFFANLAEDLQQQGAEVALNTWEGLEHFDVAIVKASDRTIATLRQHNPHLLIGLVHPSDIDAAVLHETVSADFIISGSLEERDYYLQYQRHIFLLPHIERPPQGYKQHSEHSPIVLGYHGNRHHLEQFEGRLSPALEALAQRYPLRLKAVYNMAHVGRWQRAARTSLSTMCNGTMPRLSRSCWSAISA
;
A
#
# COMPACT_ATOMS: atom_id res chain seq x y z
N MET A 1 -16.05 12.09 -11.29
CA MET A 1 -15.63 10.71 -11.65
C MET A 1 -14.37 10.30 -10.92
N LEU A 2 -14.21 9.00 -10.67
CA LEU A 2 -13.07 8.39 -9.98
C LEU A 2 -12.54 7.22 -10.85
N ASN A 3 -11.37 7.40 -11.47
CA ASN A 3 -10.86 6.46 -12.48
C ASN A 3 -9.42 6.00 -12.21
N THR A 4 -9.14 4.72 -12.45
CA THR A 4 -7.77 4.22 -12.48
C THR A 4 -7.61 3.02 -13.42
N LYS A 5 -6.42 2.87 -13.98
CA LYS A 5 -5.98 1.66 -14.71
C LYS A 5 -5.65 0.50 -13.76
N THR A 6 -5.66 0.72 -12.44
CA THR A 6 -5.39 -0.29 -11.42
C THR A 6 -6.55 -1.30 -11.35
N ALA A 7 -6.23 -2.60 -11.30
CA ALA A 7 -7.23 -3.65 -11.22
C ALA A 7 -8.05 -3.59 -9.91
N GLN A 8 -9.36 -3.90 -10.00
CA GLN A 8 -10.32 -3.73 -8.90
C GLN A 8 -10.01 -4.55 -7.64
N HIS A 9 -9.36 -5.70 -7.79
CA HIS A 9 -9.03 -6.58 -6.65
C HIS A 9 -7.86 -6.07 -5.79
N LEU A 10 -7.18 -5.01 -6.21
CA LEU A 10 -6.05 -4.45 -5.47
C LEU A 10 -6.52 -3.47 -4.39
N GLY A 11 -5.83 -3.45 -3.25
CA GLY A 11 -6.15 -2.56 -2.12
C GLY A 11 -6.18 -1.08 -2.52
N THR A 12 -5.32 -0.67 -3.47
CA THR A 12 -5.33 0.68 -4.04
C THR A 12 -6.67 1.03 -4.69
N TRP A 13 -7.31 0.11 -5.41
CA TRP A 13 -8.62 0.40 -5.99
C TRP A 13 -9.68 0.53 -4.89
N ARG A 14 -9.71 -0.43 -3.96
CA ARG A 14 -10.69 -0.47 -2.88
C ARG A 14 -10.64 0.78 -2.01
N LEU A 15 -9.46 1.20 -1.58
CA LEU A 15 -9.31 2.31 -0.63
C LEU A 15 -9.49 3.67 -1.29
N PHE A 16 -8.92 3.89 -2.47
CA PHE A 16 -8.87 5.22 -3.07
C PHE A 16 -10.03 5.54 -3.99
N PHE A 17 -10.66 4.51 -4.54
CA PHE A 17 -11.72 4.70 -5.52
C PHE A 17 -13.05 4.26 -4.95
N ALA A 18 -13.18 3.03 -4.44
CA ALA A 18 -14.45 2.55 -3.91
C ALA A 18 -14.87 3.27 -2.63
N ASN A 19 -14.03 3.26 -1.58
CA ASN A 19 -14.38 3.90 -0.31
C ASN A 19 -14.62 5.41 -0.48
N LEU A 20 -13.75 6.10 -1.24
CA LEU A 20 -13.91 7.53 -1.50
C LEU A 20 -15.19 7.83 -2.31
N ALA A 21 -15.54 7.01 -3.31
CA ALA A 21 -16.80 7.17 -4.02
C ALA A 21 -17.99 7.07 -3.07
N GLU A 22 -18.00 6.07 -2.20
CA GLU A 22 -19.06 5.90 -1.21
C GLU A 22 -19.13 7.07 -0.23
N ASP A 23 -17.99 7.56 0.25
CA ASP A 23 -17.94 8.71 1.16
C ASP A 23 -18.48 9.97 0.47
N LEU A 24 -18.13 10.21 -0.81
CA LEU A 24 -18.64 11.33 -1.60
C LEU A 24 -20.15 11.21 -1.89
N GLN A 25 -20.63 10.01 -2.22
CA GLN A 25 -22.06 9.73 -2.43
C GLN A 25 -22.87 9.98 -1.16
N GLN A 26 -22.34 9.62 0.01
CA GLN A 26 -22.98 9.92 1.30
C GLN A 26 -23.10 11.42 1.58
N GLN A 27 -22.24 12.25 0.98
CA GLN A 27 -22.34 13.71 1.03
C GLN A 27 -23.25 14.29 -0.07
N GLY A 28 -23.90 13.44 -0.88
CA GLY A 28 -24.82 13.86 -1.94
C GLY A 28 -24.17 14.09 -3.30
N ALA A 29 -22.89 13.73 -3.49
CA ALA A 29 -22.25 13.85 -4.80
C ALA A 29 -22.65 12.70 -5.74
N GLU A 30 -22.82 13.02 -7.02
CA GLU A 30 -22.96 12.02 -8.08
C GLU A 30 -21.58 11.49 -8.48
N VAL A 31 -21.37 10.18 -8.31
CA VAL A 31 -20.06 9.56 -8.53
C VAL A 31 -20.14 8.41 -9.53
N ALA A 32 -19.37 8.52 -10.61
CA ALA A 32 -19.08 7.43 -11.53
C ALA A 32 -17.68 6.85 -11.26
N LEU A 33 -17.59 5.52 -11.28
CA LEU A 33 -16.36 4.74 -11.10
C LEU A 33 -15.92 4.12 -12.42
N ASN A 34 -14.65 4.31 -12.78
CA ASN A 34 -14.02 3.70 -13.96
C ASN A 34 -14.77 3.91 -15.28
N THR A 35 -15.29 5.13 -15.49
CA THR A 35 -15.99 5.55 -16.71
C THR A 35 -15.13 6.57 -17.44
N TRP A 36 -14.69 6.23 -18.65
CA TRP A 36 -13.86 7.11 -19.50
C TRP A 36 -14.66 7.82 -20.60
N GLU A 37 -15.98 7.66 -20.60
CA GLU A 37 -16.91 8.26 -21.56
C GLU A 37 -17.69 9.41 -20.89
N GLY A 38 -18.20 10.35 -21.70
CA GLY A 38 -18.99 11.48 -21.21
C GLY A 38 -18.23 12.41 -20.27
N LEU A 39 -16.93 12.61 -20.52
CA LEU A 39 -16.02 13.41 -19.68
C LEU A 39 -16.47 14.89 -19.54
N GLU A 40 -17.23 15.37 -20.50
CA GLU A 40 -17.87 16.69 -20.55
C GLU A 40 -18.96 16.89 -19.47
N HIS A 41 -19.47 15.81 -18.88
CA HIS A 41 -20.53 15.85 -17.86
C HIS A 41 -20.02 15.86 -16.43
N PHE A 42 -18.71 15.85 -16.22
CA PHE A 42 -18.12 15.85 -14.89
C PHE A 42 -17.48 17.20 -14.56
N ASP A 43 -17.69 17.67 -13.32
CA ASP A 43 -17.01 18.83 -12.78
C ASP A 43 -15.63 18.48 -12.21
N VAL A 44 -15.50 17.25 -11.68
CA VAL A 44 -14.29 16.78 -11.00
C VAL A 44 -13.91 15.37 -11.49
N ALA A 45 -12.61 15.16 -11.71
CA ALA A 45 -12.00 13.87 -11.97
C ALA A 45 -10.92 13.57 -10.93
N ILE A 46 -10.95 12.39 -10.32
CA ILE A 46 -9.91 11.92 -9.42
C ILE A 46 -9.24 10.71 -10.05
N VAL A 47 -7.93 10.78 -10.23
CA VAL A 47 -7.11 9.76 -10.91
C VAL A 47 -5.82 9.49 -10.15
N LYS A 48 -5.11 8.44 -10.54
CA LYS A 48 -3.81 8.08 -9.96
C LYS A 48 -2.66 8.65 -10.80
N ALA A 49 -1.62 9.19 -10.15
CA ALA A 49 -0.45 9.75 -10.87
C ALA A 49 0.17 8.78 -11.89
N SER A 50 0.26 7.49 -11.53
CA SER A 50 0.85 6.47 -12.40
C SER A 50 0.07 6.22 -13.70
N ASP A 51 -1.19 6.67 -13.78
CA ASP A 51 -2.03 6.37 -14.94
C ASP A 51 -1.81 7.35 -16.09
N ARG A 52 -1.15 8.49 -15.82
CA ARG A 52 -0.70 9.49 -16.80
C ARG A 52 -1.83 9.97 -17.72
N THR A 53 -2.87 10.53 -17.11
CA THR A 53 -4.13 10.85 -17.82
C THR A 53 -4.49 12.32 -17.82
N ILE A 54 -3.79 13.19 -17.06
CA ILE A 54 -4.18 14.60 -16.92
C ILE A 54 -4.24 15.31 -18.28
N ALA A 55 -3.22 15.12 -19.12
CA ALA A 55 -3.19 15.72 -20.46
C ALA A 55 -4.41 15.31 -21.31
N THR A 56 -4.76 14.02 -21.31
CA THR A 56 -5.93 13.51 -22.04
C THR A 56 -7.23 14.07 -21.45
N LEU A 57 -7.38 14.10 -20.13
CA LEU A 57 -8.56 14.65 -19.48
C LEU A 57 -8.77 16.13 -19.83
N ARG A 58 -7.70 16.93 -19.81
CA ARG A 58 -7.71 18.35 -20.21
C ARG A 58 -8.08 18.55 -21.67
N GLN A 59 -7.62 17.68 -22.57
CA GLN A 59 -7.98 17.74 -23.99
C GLN A 59 -9.48 17.53 -24.21
N HIS A 60 -10.11 16.64 -23.44
CA HIS A 60 -11.55 16.36 -23.53
C HIS A 60 -12.40 17.42 -22.83
N ASN A 61 -11.99 17.86 -21.65
CA ASN A 61 -12.71 18.86 -20.87
C ASN A 61 -11.72 19.81 -20.19
N PRO A 62 -11.45 21.00 -20.78
CA PRO A 62 -10.53 21.98 -20.21
C PRO A 62 -10.96 22.52 -18.83
N HIS A 63 -12.25 22.48 -18.52
CA HIS A 63 -12.83 23.02 -17.27
C HIS A 63 -12.87 22.01 -16.12
N LEU A 64 -12.62 20.72 -16.39
CA LEU A 64 -12.65 19.63 -15.42
C LEU A 64 -11.62 19.85 -14.31
N LEU A 65 -12.01 19.87 -13.03
CA LEU A 65 -11.04 19.90 -11.93
C LEU A 65 -10.44 18.51 -11.75
N ILE A 66 -9.11 18.41 -11.77
CA ILE A 66 -8.41 17.13 -11.72
C ILE A 66 -7.66 16.98 -10.41
N GLY A 67 -8.16 16.06 -9.57
CA GLY A 67 -7.55 15.59 -8.34
C GLY A 67 -6.67 14.38 -8.58
N LEU A 68 -5.60 14.27 -7.80
CA LEU A 68 -4.64 13.18 -7.92
C LEU A 68 -4.47 12.42 -6.59
N VAL A 69 -4.63 11.10 -6.63
CA VAL A 69 -4.28 10.18 -5.55
C VAL A 69 -2.92 9.54 -5.81
N HIS A 70 -2.20 9.19 -4.73
CA HIS A 70 -0.85 8.65 -4.81
C HIS A 70 0.09 9.52 -5.67
N PRO A 71 0.30 10.79 -5.28
CA PRO A 71 1.33 11.60 -5.90
C PRO A 71 2.69 10.88 -5.84
N SER A 72 3.51 11.11 -6.85
CA SER A 72 4.82 10.47 -6.97
C SER A 72 5.77 11.36 -7.76
N ASP A 73 7.02 11.35 -7.33
CA ASP A 73 8.16 12.04 -7.92
C ASP A 73 9.22 11.04 -8.45
N ILE A 74 8.85 9.76 -8.56
CA ILE A 74 9.77 8.67 -8.92
C ILE A 74 10.48 8.90 -10.27
N ASP A 75 9.81 9.58 -11.19
CA ASP A 75 10.36 10.00 -12.47
C ASP A 75 9.73 11.32 -12.92
N ALA A 76 10.38 11.98 -13.90
CA ALA A 76 9.97 13.29 -14.38
C ALA A 76 8.57 13.31 -15.01
N ALA A 77 8.12 12.21 -15.63
CA ALA A 77 6.80 12.14 -16.25
C ALA A 77 5.70 12.01 -15.18
N VAL A 78 5.94 11.24 -14.12
CA VAL A 78 4.99 11.13 -13.00
C VAL A 78 4.98 12.40 -12.16
N LEU A 79 6.14 13.04 -11.97
CA LEU A 79 6.22 14.36 -11.34
C LEU A 79 5.43 15.40 -12.14
N HIS A 80 5.51 15.37 -13.47
CA HIS A 80 4.73 16.28 -14.32
C HIS A 80 3.22 16.11 -14.11
N GLU A 81 2.71 14.89 -13.97
CA GLU A 81 1.31 14.65 -13.60
C GLU A 81 1.00 15.24 -12.22
N THR A 82 1.84 14.99 -11.22
CA THR A 82 1.67 15.52 -9.86
C THR A 82 1.57 17.06 -9.84
N VAL A 83 2.42 17.75 -10.62
CA VAL A 83 2.44 19.22 -10.72
C VAL A 83 1.25 19.75 -11.53
N SER A 84 0.76 18.99 -12.51
CA SER A 84 -0.31 19.43 -13.41
C SER A 84 -1.73 19.22 -12.86
N ALA A 85 -1.87 18.50 -11.75
CA ALA A 85 -3.14 18.33 -11.07
C ALA A 85 -3.58 19.64 -10.38
N ASP A 86 -4.88 19.88 -10.30
CA ASP A 86 -5.43 21.04 -9.59
C ASP A 86 -5.35 20.88 -8.08
N PHE A 87 -5.46 19.64 -7.62
CA PHE A 87 -5.31 19.29 -6.22
C PHE A 87 -4.80 17.86 -6.03
N ILE A 88 -4.27 17.58 -4.85
CA ILE A 88 -3.83 16.25 -4.42
C ILE A 88 -4.73 15.78 -3.29
N ILE A 89 -5.00 14.48 -3.25
CA ILE A 89 -5.57 13.79 -2.10
C ILE A 89 -4.46 12.97 -1.46
N SER A 90 -4.10 13.33 -0.24
CA SER A 90 -3.01 12.70 0.51
C SER A 90 -3.53 11.83 1.65
N GLY A 91 -2.86 10.72 1.88
CA GLY A 91 -3.18 9.75 2.93
C GLY A 91 -2.60 10.04 4.29
N SER A 92 -1.66 10.97 4.38
CA SER A 92 -0.89 11.21 5.61
C SER A 92 -0.41 12.66 5.67
N LEU A 93 -0.06 13.11 6.87
CA LEU A 93 0.50 14.44 7.06
C LEU A 93 1.90 14.53 6.43
N GLU A 94 2.67 13.46 6.50
CA GLU A 94 4.02 13.35 5.95
C GLU A 94 4.00 13.47 4.42
N GLU A 95 3.09 12.76 3.76
CA GLU A 95 2.92 12.86 2.30
C GLU A 95 2.43 14.26 1.91
N ARG A 96 1.44 14.83 2.61
CA ARG A 96 1.00 16.22 2.38
C ARG A 96 2.19 17.18 2.47
N ASP A 97 2.93 17.14 3.58
CA ASP A 97 4.02 18.09 3.85
C ASP A 97 5.13 17.95 2.80
N TYR A 98 5.42 16.73 2.36
CA TYR A 98 6.34 16.48 1.27
C TYR A 98 5.85 17.11 -0.05
N TYR A 99 4.60 16.91 -0.44
CA TYR A 99 4.06 17.39 -1.73
C TYR A 99 3.65 18.87 -1.75
N LEU A 100 3.64 19.57 -0.62
CA LEU A 100 3.38 21.02 -0.55
C LEU A 100 4.37 21.85 -1.40
N GLN A 101 5.56 21.31 -1.68
CA GLN A 101 6.53 21.95 -2.57
C GLN A 101 6.09 21.97 -4.05
N TYR A 102 5.15 21.10 -4.44
CA TYR A 102 4.66 20.94 -5.81
C TYR A 102 3.23 21.45 -5.99
N GLN A 103 2.35 21.23 -5.01
CA GLN A 103 0.94 21.61 -5.07
C GLN A 103 0.47 22.12 -3.70
N ARG A 104 -0.19 23.28 -3.67
CA ARG A 104 -0.71 23.89 -2.43
C ARG A 104 -2.09 23.36 -2.03
N HIS A 105 -2.87 22.90 -2.99
CA HIS A 105 -4.23 22.41 -2.78
C HIS A 105 -4.15 20.91 -2.49
N ILE A 106 -3.99 20.57 -1.21
CA ILE A 106 -3.89 19.18 -0.77
C ILE A 106 -4.99 18.90 0.26
N PHE A 107 -5.85 17.94 -0.05
CA PHE A 107 -6.86 17.42 0.87
C PHE A 107 -6.30 16.20 1.59
N LEU A 108 -6.44 16.19 2.92
CA LEU A 108 -6.06 15.03 3.73
C LEU A 108 -7.24 14.07 3.82
N LEU A 109 -7.06 12.86 3.31
CA LEU A 109 -8.00 11.77 3.43
C LEU A 109 -7.23 10.55 3.98
N PRO A 110 -7.18 10.38 5.32
CA PRO A 110 -6.45 9.27 5.91
C PRO A 110 -6.95 7.94 5.35
N HIS A 111 -6.03 7.11 4.85
CA HIS A 111 -6.36 5.84 4.19
C HIS A 111 -6.69 4.75 5.21
N ILE A 112 -7.75 4.98 5.99
CA ILE A 112 -8.21 4.04 7.01
C ILE A 112 -9.17 3.07 6.33
N GLU A 113 -8.79 1.79 6.30
CA GLU A 113 -9.72 0.76 5.86
C GLU A 113 -10.93 0.76 6.80
N ARG A 114 -12.13 0.71 6.24
CA ARG A 114 -13.32 0.49 7.06
C ARG A 114 -13.14 -0.84 7.79
N PRO A 115 -13.38 -0.87 9.11
CA PRO A 115 -13.15 -2.07 9.89
C PRO A 115 -13.97 -3.22 9.29
N PRO A 116 -13.37 -4.41 9.14
CA PRO A 116 -14.13 -5.56 8.69
C PRO A 116 -15.29 -5.81 9.65
N GLN A 117 -16.41 -6.31 9.12
CA GLN A 117 -17.53 -6.70 9.96
C GLN A 117 -17.11 -7.88 10.84
N GLY A 118 -17.03 -7.63 12.15
CA GLY A 118 -16.68 -8.63 13.15
C GLY A 118 -15.18 -8.72 13.40
N TYR A 119 -14.80 -8.50 14.66
CA TYR A 119 -13.46 -8.83 15.12
C TYR A 119 -13.37 -10.32 15.40
N LYS A 120 -12.28 -10.94 14.93
CA LYS A 120 -11.98 -12.32 15.33
C LYS A 120 -11.74 -12.35 16.83
N GLN A 121 -12.46 -13.22 17.54
CA GLN A 121 -12.13 -13.53 18.93
C GLN A 121 -10.85 -14.38 18.94
N HIS A 122 -9.83 -13.88 19.62
CA HIS A 122 -8.55 -14.55 19.73
C HIS A 122 -8.51 -15.40 21.01
N SER A 123 -8.27 -16.69 20.87
CA SER A 123 -7.87 -17.57 21.98
C SER A 123 -6.35 -17.66 22.08
N GLU A 124 -5.87 -18.02 23.27
CA GLU A 124 -4.46 -18.33 23.45
C GLU A 124 -4.06 -19.54 22.59
N HIS A 125 -3.01 -19.37 21.80
CA HIS A 125 -2.49 -20.42 20.93
C HIS A 125 -0.97 -20.45 20.97
N SER A 126 -0.43 -21.66 21.02
CA SER A 126 0.99 -21.94 20.92
C SER A 126 1.24 -22.85 19.72
N PRO A 127 2.09 -22.46 18.74
CA PRO A 127 2.82 -21.20 18.67
C PRO A 127 1.92 -19.99 18.33
N ILE A 128 2.36 -18.79 18.71
CA ILE A 128 1.79 -17.54 18.18
C ILE A 128 2.15 -17.46 16.69
N VAL A 129 1.14 -17.35 15.84
CA VAL A 129 1.32 -17.24 14.39
C VAL A 129 1.22 -15.78 13.97
N LEU A 130 2.34 -15.21 13.53
CA LEU A 130 2.40 -13.88 12.94
C LEU A 130 2.12 -14.02 11.43
N GLY A 131 1.04 -13.42 10.96
CA GLY A 131 0.72 -13.36 9.53
C GLY A 131 1.37 -12.16 8.87
N TYR A 132 2.02 -12.37 7.74
CA TYR A 132 2.42 -11.30 6.82
C TYR A 132 1.74 -11.54 5.48
N HIS A 133 1.01 -10.54 4.98
CA HIS A 133 0.42 -10.56 3.64
C HIS A 133 0.95 -9.37 2.86
N GLY A 134 1.65 -9.60 1.75
CA GLY A 134 2.23 -8.49 0.98
C GLY A 134 3.23 -8.90 -0.09
N ASN A 135 4.13 -7.99 -0.45
CA ASN A 135 5.14 -8.24 -1.47
C ASN A 135 6.33 -9.03 -0.89
N ARG A 136 6.92 -9.97 -1.66
CA ARG A 136 8.15 -10.68 -1.28
C ARG A 136 9.31 -9.72 -1.04
N HIS A 137 9.43 -8.64 -1.80
CA HIS A 137 10.52 -7.68 -1.67
C HIS A 137 10.59 -7.09 -0.25
N HIS A 138 9.44 -6.83 0.39
CA HIS A 138 9.46 -6.36 1.78
C HIS A 138 9.91 -7.46 2.77
N LEU A 139 9.66 -8.74 2.49
CA LEU A 139 10.20 -9.84 3.29
C LEU A 139 11.73 -9.87 3.21
N GLU A 140 12.32 -9.54 2.07
CA GLU A 140 13.78 -9.42 1.92
C GLU A 140 14.32 -8.28 2.78
N GLN A 141 13.57 -7.19 2.91
CA GLN A 141 13.90 -6.07 3.81
C GLN A 141 13.69 -6.38 5.30
N PHE A 142 13.16 -7.55 5.67
CA PHE A 142 13.13 -7.95 7.09
C PHE A 142 14.53 -8.19 7.62
N GLU A 143 15.48 -8.54 6.76
CA GLU A 143 16.86 -8.77 7.17
C GLU A 143 17.49 -7.46 7.68
N GLY A 144 18.18 -7.55 8.82
CA GLY A 144 18.77 -6.38 9.48
C GLY A 144 17.79 -5.43 10.17
N ARG A 145 16.47 -5.57 9.96
CA ARG A 145 15.43 -4.70 10.55
C ARG A 145 14.46 -5.46 11.45
N LEU A 146 13.46 -6.10 10.85
CA LEU A 146 12.39 -6.77 11.60
C LEU A 146 12.83 -8.15 12.13
N SER A 147 13.76 -8.83 11.45
CA SER A 147 14.20 -10.17 11.85
C SER A 147 14.79 -10.22 13.27
N PRO A 148 15.68 -9.29 13.70
CA PRO A 148 16.13 -9.24 15.09
C PRO A 148 15.01 -9.12 16.12
N ALA A 149 13.98 -8.31 15.83
CA ALA A 149 12.84 -8.14 16.73
C ALA A 149 12.01 -9.43 16.83
N LEU A 150 11.76 -10.11 15.71
CA LEU A 150 11.08 -11.40 15.69
C LEU A 150 11.88 -12.49 16.42
N GLU A 151 13.20 -12.50 16.27
CA GLU A 151 14.10 -13.42 16.97
C GLU A 151 14.09 -13.20 18.48
N ALA A 152 14.19 -11.93 18.92
CA ALA A 152 14.12 -11.58 20.32
C ALA A 152 12.76 -11.97 20.94
N LEU A 153 11.66 -11.75 20.20
CA LEU A 153 10.33 -12.16 20.65
C LEU A 153 10.21 -13.69 20.71
N ALA A 154 10.83 -14.41 19.78
CA ALA A 154 10.81 -15.87 19.75
C ALA A 154 11.62 -16.54 20.86
N GLN A 155 12.53 -15.81 21.52
CA GLN A 155 13.20 -16.30 22.73
C GLN A 155 12.24 -16.40 23.91
N ARG A 156 11.13 -15.64 23.90
CA ARG A 156 10.15 -15.60 24.99
C ARG A 156 8.90 -16.43 24.67
N TYR A 157 8.49 -16.45 23.41
CA TYR A 157 7.29 -17.13 22.97
C TYR A 157 7.58 -18.07 21.80
N PRO A 158 6.91 -19.24 21.72
CA PRO A 158 6.95 -20.04 20.51
C PRO A 158 6.27 -19.27 19.37
N LEU A 159 7.06 -18.81 18.40
CA LEU A 159 6.59 -18.02 17.26
C LEU A 159 6.68 -18.77 15.94
N ARG A 160 5.73 -18.47 15.05
CA ARG A 160 5.78 -18.85 13.63
C ARG A 160 5.40 -17.65 12.75
N LEU A 161 6.25 -17.28 11.79
CA LEU A 161 5.84 -16.35 10.74
C LEU A 161 5.23 -17.12 9.58
N LYS A 162 4.02 -16.71 9.20
CA LYS A 162 3.29 -17.19 8.03
C LYS A 162 3.24 -16.06 7.00
N ALA A 163 4.10 -16.16 5.98
CA ALA A 163 4.13 -15.21 4.87
C ALA A 163 3.21 -15.69 3.75
N VAL A 164 2.32 -14.80 3.29
CA VAL A 164 1.34 -15.01 2.22
C VAL A 164 1.60 -13.96 1.15
N TYR A 165 1.96 -14.43 -0.05
CA TYR A 165 2.28 -13.59 -1.19
C TYR A 165 2.25 -14.45 -2.47
N ASN A 166 2.35 -13.81 -3.64
CA ASN A 166 2.27 -14.50 -4.94
C ASN A 166 3.53 -15.32 -5.26
N MET A 167 3.70 -16.44 -4.58
CA MET A 167 4.86 -17.32 -4.71
C MET A 167 5.05 -17.89 -6.13
N ALA A 168 3.96 -18.07 -6.89
CA ALA A 168 4.03 -18.54 -8.27
C ALA A 168 4.81 -17.58 -9.17
N HIS A 169 4.67 -16.27 -8.97
CA HIS A 169 5.32 -15.25 -9.80
C HIS A 169 6.68 -14.82 -9.26
N VAL A 170 6.82 -14.68 -7.94
CA VAL A 170 8.04 -14.12 -7.33
C VAL A 170 8.91 -15.17 -6.64
N GLY A 171 8.54 -16.46 -6.71
CA GLY A 171 9.28 -17.56 -6.11
C GLY A 171 9.20 -17.63 -4.58
N ARG A 172 9.78 -18.69 -4.01
CA ARG A 172 9.82 -18.87 -2.55
C ARG A 172 10.84 -17.92 -1.92
N TRP A 173 10.43 -17.20 -0.89
CA TRP A 173 11.31 -16.37 -0.07
C TRP A 173 12.23 -17.30 0.70
N GLN A 174 13.53 -17.09 0.50
CA GLN A 174 14.58 -17.76 1.24
C GLN A 174 15.27 -16.72 2.08
N ARG A 175 15.22 -16.92 3.40
CA ARG A 175 16.00 -16.09 4.30
C ARG A 175 17.48 -16.36 4.03
N ALA A 176 18.28 -15.30 3.84
CA ALA A 176 19.72 -15.45 3.72
C ALA A 176 20.25 -16.17 4.97
N ALA A 177 21.08 -17.19 4.76
CA ALA A 177 21.81 -17.77 5.87
C ALA A 177 22.76 -16.68 6.37
N ARG A 178 22.66 -16.28 7.64
CA ARG A 178 23.70 -15.44 8.26
C ARG A 178 25.03 -16.18 8.09
N THR A 179 25.89 -15.69 7.22
CA THR A 179 27.30 -16.09 7.19
C THR A 179 27.83 -15.78 8.57
N SER A 180 28.24 -16.81 9.31
CA SER A 180 28.80 -16.64 10.64
C SER A 180 30.09 -15.83 10.53
N LEU A 181 30.02 -14.53 10.80
CA LEU A 181 31.18 -13.78 11.25
C LEU A 181 31.54 -14.34 12.61
N SER A 182 32.52 -15.26 12.60
CA SER A 182 33.18 -15.77 13.78
C SER A 182 33.98 -14.66 14.42
N THR A 183 33.37 -13.91 15.33
CA THR A 183 34.11 -13.12 16.32
C THR A 183 33.44 -13.24 17.68
N MET A 184 34.06 -14.09 18.49
CA MET A 184 34.02 -14.22 19.95
C MET A 184 32.95 -13.44 20.72
N CYS A 185 31.97 -14.17 21.26
CA CYS A 185 31.53 -14.07 22.65
C CYS A 185 30.80 -15.39 23.01
N ASN A 186 31.33 -16.11 24.00
CA ASN A 186 30.77 -17.36 24.50
C ASN A 186 29.36 -17.16 25.05
N GLY A 187 28.40 -17.91 24.51
CA GLY A 187 27.00 -17.90 24.92
C GLY A 187 26.13 -18.41 23.78
N THR A 188 26.07 -19.73 23.62
CA THR A 188 25.25 -20.40 22.59
C THR A 188 23.78 -20.04 22.74
N MET A 189 23.30 -19.08 21.93
CA MET A 189 21.88 -18.77 21.80
C MET A 189 21.17 -19.78 20.88
N PRO A 190 19.96 -20.25 21.22
CA PRO A 190 19.19 -21.11 20.34
C PRO A 190 18.72 -20.33 19.12
N ARG A 191 19.04 -20.86 17.93
CA ARG A 191 18.63 -20.31 16.62
C ARG A 191 17.20 -20.74 16.31
N LEU A 192 16.41 -19.85 15.69
CA LEU A 192 15.19 -20.27 15.01
C LEU A 192 15.55 -21.19 13.84
N SER A 193 15.09 -22.43 13.90
CA SER A 193 15.34 -23.40 12.84
C SER A 193 14.48 -23.11 11.60
N ARG A 194 14.86 -23.65 10.44
CA ARG A 194 14.10 -23.50 9.18
C ARG A 194 12.63 -23.98 9.29
N SER A 195 12.27 -24.80 10.29
CA SER A 195 10.90 -25.29 10.47
C SER A 195 9.94 -24.25 11.08
N CYS A 196 10.44 -23.13 11.63
CA CYS A 196 9.63 -22.04 12.18
C CYS A 196 9.03 -21.10 11.11
N TRP A 197 9.36 -21.32 9.83
CA TRP A 197 9.02 -20.42 8.73
C TRP A 197 8.29 -21.18 7.63
N SER A 198 7.06 -20.77 7.32
CA SER A 198 6.28 -21.35 6.23
C SER A 198 5.77 -20.28 5.30
N ALA A 199 6.11 -20.38 4.02
CA ALA A 199 5.47 -19.64 2.94
C ALA A 199 4.31 -20.48 2.41
N ILE A 200 3.17 -19.85 2.17
CA ILE A 200 2.01 -20.48 1.52
C ILE A 200 1.63 -19.61 0.33
N SER A 201 1.30 -20.23 -0.81
CA SER A 201 0.80 -19.49 -1.98
C SER A 201 -0.55 -18.87 -1.63
N ALA A 202 -0.70 -17.57 -1.96
CA ALA A 202 -2.00 -17.00 -2.23
C ALA A 202 -2.51 -17.48 -3.59
#